data_AF-A0AAN6PLV0-F1
#
_entry.id   AF-A0AAN6PLV0-F1
#
_cell.length_a   1.000
_cell.length_b   1.000
_cell.length_c   1.000
_cell.angle_alpha   90.00
_cell.angle_beta   90.00
_cell.angle_gamma   90.00
#
_symmetry.space_group_name_H-M   'P 1'
#
loop_
_entity.id
_entity.type
_entity.pdbx_description
1 polymer ?
#
loop_
_entity_poly.entity_id
_entity_poly.type
_entity_poly.pdbx_seq_one_letter_code
_entity_poly.pdbx_strand_id
1 'polypeptide(L)'
;MQRDALFADIALPDSHTLRLCTTHLESLRASPPLRPAQLAVAAQYLRQAHAGVLGGDLNAIEAFDRTLHAECGLRDAYLEMGGKEGEEAGMTWGQMVGRRQRERFGLGRLDKILFWGGGGEGQGEGGVVMKVVRFGRFGLDVVVEDEGAAARLVCGGELEKAWVTDHLGVRAEFRVEVLEKKLKEKETGREVVGEIRETGVEAGDGQEPVQAPSG
;
A
#
# COMPACT_ATOMS: atom_id res chain seq x y z
N MET A 1 -1.82 11.86 -24.40
CA MET A 1 -3.20 11.67 -23.88
C MET A 1 -3.28 12.43 -22.56
N GLN A 2 -4.42 13.04 -22.20
CA GLN A 2 -4.57 13.63 -20.87
C GLN A 2 -4.47 12.51 -19.82
N ARG A 3 -3.76 12.78 -18.72
CA ARG A 3 -3.66 11.89 -17.55
C ARG A 3 -4.22 12.61 -16.35
N ASP A 4 -4.99 11.88 -15.54
CA ASP A 4 -5.64 12.39 -14.34
C ASP A 4 -5.27 11.53 -13.13
N ALA A 5 -5.52 12.08 -11.94
CA ALA A 5 -5.44 11.37 -10.69
C ALA A 5 -6.76 11.57 -9.94
N LEU A 6 -7.40 10.47 -9.52
CA LEU A 6 -8.61 10.50 -8.71
C LEU A 6 -8.21 10.33 -7.25
N PHE A 7 -8.73 11.21 -6.40
CA PHE A 7 -8.50 11.18 -4.95
C PHE A 7 -9.80 10.92 -4.21
N ALA A 8 -9.73 10.15 -3.13
CA ALA A 8 -10.82 9.92 -2.20
C ALA A 8 -10.29 9.92 -0.77
N ASP A 9 -11.00 10.59 0.13
CA ASP A 9 -10.62 10.68 1.53
C ASP A 9 -11.44 9.71 2.38
N ILE A 10 -10.76 8.98 3.25
CA ILE A 10 -11.34 8.11 4.27
C ILE A 10 -11.07 8.75 5.63
N ALA A 11 -12.15 8.98 6.39
CA ALA A 11 -12.03 9.46 7.75
C ALA A 11 -11.38 8.40 8.65
N LEU A 12 -10.39 8.82 9.43
CA LEU A 12 -9.77 8.05 10.51
C LEU A 12 -10.20 8.64 11.87
N PRO A 13 -9.93 7.95 12.99
CA PRO A 13 -10.13 8.51 14.33
C PRO A 13 -9.45 9.88 14.54
N ASP A 14 -9.95 10.63 15.52
CA ASP A 14 -9.41 11.95 15.91
C ASP A 14 -9.35 12.99 14.77
N SER A 15 -10.30 12.92 13.84
CA SER A 15 -10.37 13.80 12.66
C SER A 15 -9.17 13.69 11.71
N HIS A 16 -8.44 12.57 11.75
CA HIS A 16 -7.41 12.28 10.78
C HIS A 16 -8.01 11.80 9.45
N THR A 17 -7.22 11.85 8.39
CA THR A 17 -7.66 11.49 7.04
C THR A 17 -6.62 10.61 6.35
N LEU A 18 -7.08 9.47 5.86
CA LEU A 18 -6.34 8.65 4.91
C LEU A 18 -6.80 9.01 3.49
N ARG A 19 -5.90 9.54 2.67
CA ARG A 19 -6.19 9.85 1.26
C ARG A 19 -5.77 8.70 0.36
N LEU A 20 -6.72 8.19 -0.41
CA LEU A 20 -6.47 7.25 -1.49
C LEU A 20 -6.32 8.02 -2.80
N CYS A 21 -5.41 7.56 -3.64
CA CYS A 21 -5.20 8.06 -4.99
C CYS A 21 -5.13 6.89 -5.97
N THR A 22 -5.81 7.03 -7.11
CA THR A 22 -5.57 6.17 -8.27
C THR A 22 -5.19 7.01 -9.48
N THR A 23 -4.18 6.59 -10.22
CA THR A 23 -3.72 7.29 -11.43
C THR A 23 -3.16 6.30 -12.45
N HIS A 24 -3.13 6.72 -13.71
CA HIS A 24 -2.50 6.02 -14.82
C HIS A 24 -1.54 7.00 -15.49
N LEU A 25 -0.23 6.76 -15.41
CA LEU A 25 0.78 7.72 -15.89
C LEU A 25 1.04 7.63 -17.40
N GLU A 26 1.87 8.52 -17.95
CA GLU A 26 2.25 8.51 -19.37
C GLU A 26 2.87 7.16 -19.78
N SER A 27 2.27 6.52 -20.79
CA SER A 27 2.64 5.18 -21.25
C SER A 27 3.69 5.17 -22.36
N LEU A 28 4.03 6.33 -22.91
CA LEU A 28 5.05 6.48 -23.93
C LEU A 28 6.40 6.93 -23.34
N ARG A 29 7.48 6.61 -24.06
CA ARG A 29 8.79 7.22 -23.83
C ARG A 29 8.78 8.62 -24.43
N ALA A 30 8.43 9.60 -23.60
CA ALA A 30 8.38 11.01 -23.99
C ALA A 30 9.74 11.71 -23.78
N SER A 31 10.02 12.73 -24.58
CA SER A 31 11.20 13.60 -24.41
C SER A 31 10.75 15.06 -24.41
N PRO A 32 10.73 15.74 -23.24
CA PRO A 32 11.12 15.24 -21.93
C PRO A 32 10.12 14.21 -21.34
N PRO A 33 10.54 13.36 -20.38
CA PRO A 33 9.66 12.41 -19.73
C PRO A 33 8.59 13.12 -18.89
N LEU A 34 7.34 12.67 -19.00
CA LEU A 34 6.20 13.30 -18.30
C LEU A 34 5.92 12.66 -16.93
N ARG A 35 6.20 11.37 -16.76
CA ARG A 35 5.92 10.61 -15.53
C ARG A 35 6.50 11.27 -14.26
N PRO A 36 7.72 11.85 -14.27
CA PRO A 36 8.24 12.50 -13.07
C PRO A 36 7.37 13.66 -12.59
N ALA A 37 6.96 14.54 -13.49
CA ALA A 37 6.09 15.67 -13.16
C ALA A 37 4.69 15.19 -12.72
N GLN A 38 4.15 14.16 -13.38
CA GLN A 38 2.84 13.60 -13.04
C GLN A 38 2.82 12.98 -11.64
N LEU A 39 3.82 12.15 -11.29
CA LEU A 39 3.88 11.54 -9.97
C LEU A 39 4.16 12.59 -8.88
N ALA A 40 5.00 13.58 -9.15
CA ALA A 40 5.28 14.65 -8.20
C ALA A 40 4.02 15.44 -7.82
N VAL A 41 3.18 15.78 -8.81
CA VAL A 41 1.89 16.44 -8.58
C VAL A 41 0.97 15.54 -7.75
N ALA A 42 0.84 14.25 -8.11
CA ALA A 42 0.00 13.33 -7.35
C ALA A 42 0.48 13.18 -5.89
N ALA A 43 1.79 13.08 -5.67
CA ALA A 43 2.40 13.01 -4.35
C ALA A 43 2.15 14.28 -3.51
N GLN A 44 2.16 15.46 -4.13
CA GLN A 44 1.82 16.72 -3.45
C GLN A 44 0.39 16.72 -2.92
N TYR A 45 -0.59 16.28 -3.72
CA TYR A 45 -1.98 16.19 -3.28
C TYR A 45 -2.20 15.08 -2.25
N LEU A 46 -1.46 13.98 -2.36
CA LEU A 46 -1.49 12.90 -1.38
C LEU A 46 -1.05 13.42 0.01
N ARG A 47 0.00 14.26 0.06
CA ARG A 47 0.57 14.87 1.27
C ARG A 47 -0.29 15.92 1.97
N GLN A 48 -1.40 16.34 1.38
CA GLN A 48 -2.33 17.30 2.01
C GLN A 48 -3.28 16.62 3.03
N ALA A 49 -3.31 15.29 3.08
CA ALA A 49 -4.02 14.53 4.12
C ALA A 49 -3.09 14.23 5.31
N HIS A 50 -3.48 13.35 6.23
CA HIS A 50 -2.62 12.93 7.35
C HIS A 50 -1.77 11.70 7.00
N ALA A 51 -2.28 10.87 6.08
CA ALA A 51 -1.60 9.75 5.47
C ALA A 51 -2.20 9.48 4.09
N GLY A 52 -1.54 8.68 3.26
CA GLY A 52 -2.12 8.35 1.95
C GLY A 52 -1.45 7.23 1.18
N VAL A 53 -2.24 6.64 0.30
CA VAL A 53 -1.86 5.52 -0.57
C VAL A 53 -2.22 5.87 -2.00
N LEU A 54 -1.27 5.70 -2.92
CA LEU A 54 -1.44 5.83 -4.35
C LEU A 54 -1.27 4.45 -5.00
N GLY A 55 -2.24 4.00 -5.76
CA GLY A 55 -2.16 2.76 -6.54
C GLY A 55 -2.48 2.99 -8.01
N GLY A 56 -1.86 2.24 -8.91
CA GLY A 56 -2.24 2.24 -10.32
C GLY A 56 -1.13 1.83 -11.27
N ASP A 57 -1.41 1.90 -12.57
CA ASP A 57 -0.45 1.68 -13.63
C ASP A 57 0.42 2.93 -13.81
N LEU A 58 1.62 2.87 -13.25
CA LEU A 58 2.57 3.97 -13.29
C LEU A 58 3.43 3.93 -14.57
N ASN A 59 3.20 2.96 -15.46
CA ASN A 59 3.97 2.77 -16.69
C ASN A 59 5.49 2.89 -16.44
N ALA A 60 5.99 2.18 -15.43
CA ALA A 60 7.39 2.23 -15.03
C ALA A 60 8.31 1.49 -16.04
N ILE A 61 8.44 2.07 -17.23
CA ILE A 61 9.06 1.46 -18.42
C ILE A 61 10.48 1.95 -18.70
N GLU A 62 10.97 2.96 -17.96
CA GLU A 62 12.31 3.53 -18.08
C GLU A 62 13.09 3.43 -16.77
N ALA A 63 14.42 3.60 -16.86
CA ALA A 63 15.31 3.37 -15.72
C ALA A 63 15.02 4.30 -14.53
N PHE A 64 14.62 5.55 -14.80
CA PHE A 64 14.28 6.53 -13.75
C PHE A 64 13.01 6.14 -12.98
N ASP A 65 12.10 5.35 -13.56
CA ASP A 65 10.85 4.94 -12.91
C ASP A 65 11.08 4.01 -11.72
N ARG A 66 12.29 3.43 -11.60
CA ARG A 66 12.69 2.56 -10.49
C ARG A 66 12.82 3.34 -9.19
N THR A 67 13.34 4.58 -9.24
CA THR A 67 13.59 5.43 -8.07
C THR A 67 12.59 6.56 -7.90
N LEU A 68 11.71 6.77 -8.89
CA LEU A 68 10.81 7.92 -8.94
C LEU A 68 9.90 8.06 -7.71
N HIS A 69 9.50 6.94 -7.09
CA HIS A 69 8.75 6.96 -5.83
C HIS A 69 9.51 7.69 -4.71
N ALA A 70 10.79 7.37 -4.52
CA ALA A 70 11.64 7.97 -3.50
C ALA A 70 11.93 9.45 -3.79
N GLU A 71 12.15 9.79 -5.07
CA GLU A 71 12.30 11.19 -5.52
C GLU A 71 11.04 12.03 -5.24
N CYS A 72 9.86 11.39 -5.27
CA CYS A 72 8.59 12.02 -4.90
C CYS A 72 8.29 11.95 -3.39
N GLY A 73 9.20 11.46 -2.56
CA GLY A 73 9.01 11.31 -1.11
C GLY A 73 7.94 10.27 -0.74
N LEU A 74 7.75 9.25 -1.58
CA LEU A 74 6.83 8.14 -1.36
C LEU A 74 7.62 6.85 -1.12
N ARG A 75 7.08 5.97 -0.29
CA ARG A 75 7.58 4.59 -0.11
C ARG A 75 6.84 3.65 -1.04
N ASP A 76 7.50 2.57 -1.47
CA ASP A 76 6.93 1.55 -2.35
C ASP A 76 6.60 0.29 -1.54
N ALA A 77 5.33 -0.11 -1.51
CA ALA A 77 4.87 -1.22 -0.68
C ALA A 77 5.48 -2.58 -1.04
N TYR A 78 5.87 -2.79 -2.30
CA TYR A 78 6.56 -4.01 -2.73
C TYR A 78 7.99 -4.05 -2.20
N LEU A 79 8.70 -2.92 -2.26
CA LEU A 79 10.09 -2.81 -1.80
C LEU A 79 10.18 -2.87 -0.28
N GLU A 80 9.24 -2.24 0.43
CA GLU A 80 9.12 -2.32 1.90
C GLU A 80 8.90 -3.74 2.41
N MET A 81 8.28 -4.60 1.60
CA MET A 81 8.10 -6.03 1.91
C MET A 81 9.28 -6.91 1.44
N GLY A 82 10.41 -6.31 1.07
CA GLY A 82 11.63 -7.01 0.65
C GLY A 82 11.68 -7.41 -0.82
N GLY A 83 10.70 -6.98 -1.62
CA GLY A 83 10.75 -7.12 -3.07
C GLY A 83 11.88 -6.31 -3.69
N LYS A 84 12.36 -6.71 -4.88
CA LYS A 84 13.38 -5.95 -5.62
C LYS A 84 12.92 -5.58 -7.02
N GLU A 85 13.29 -4.38 -7.45
CA GLU A 85 13.08 -3.93 -8.82
C GLU A 85 13.75 -4.87 -9.83
N GLY A 86 13.05 -5.19 -10.90
CA GLY A 86 13.55 -6.07 -11.96
C GLY A 86 13.40 -7.58 -11.69
N GLU A 87 12.97 -8.00 -10.50
CA GLU A 87 12.65 -9.42 -10.24
C GLU A 87 11.30 -9.81 -10.84
N GLU A 88 11.23 -11.01 -11.42
CA GLU A 88 9.99 -11.55 -12.02
C GLU A 88 8.82 -11.59 -11.02
N ALA A 89 9.14 -11.81 -9.74
CA ALA A 89 8.18 -11.82 -8.64
C ALA A 89 7.45 -10.48 -8.45
N GLY A 90 8.00 -9.38 -8.95
CA GLY A 90 7.41 -8.05 -8.91
C GLY A 90 6.71 -7.62 -10.21
N MET A 91 6.87 -8.38 -11.30
CA MET A 91 6.33 -8.00 -12.61
C MET A 91 4.81 -8.07 -12.59
N THR A 92 4.15 -7.06 -13.15
CA THR A 92 2.70 -6.95 -13.21
C THR A 92 2.19 -6.94 -14.64
N TRP A 93 3.07 -6.87 -15.63
CA TRP A 93 2.71 -6.87 -17.05
C TRP A 93 3.61 -7.81 -17.83
N GLY A 94 3.07 -8.34 -18.94
CA GLY A 94 3.79 -9.17 -19.89
C GLY A 94 3.51 -10.66 -19.77
N GLN A 95 2.90 -11.14 -18.67
CA GLN A 95 2.52 -12.55 -18.51
C GLN A 95 1.28 -12.94 -19.31
N MET A 96 0.36 -11.99 -19.51
CA MET A 96 -0.96 -12.20 -20.12
C MET A 96 -1.17 -11.33 -21.36
N VAL A 97 -0.08 -10.92 -22.00
CA VAL A 97 -0.10 -10.13 -23.25
C VAL A 97 0.08 -11.02 -24.47
N GLY A 98 -0.25 -10.48 -25.64
CA GLY A 98 0.00 -11.19 -26.90
C GLY A 98 1.49 -11.45 -27.15
N ARG A 99 1.82 -12.56 -27.81
CA ARG A 99 3.22 -13.01 -28.02
C ARG A 99 4.12 -11.91 -28.57
N ARG A 100 3.67 -11.17 -29.58
CA ARG A 100 4.43 -10.09 -30.23
C ARG A 100 4.74 -8.93 -29.27
N GLN A 101 3.82 -8.61 -28.35
CA GLN A 101 4.04 -7.57 -27.35
C GLN A 101 5.06 -8.04 -26.31
N ARG A 102 4.93 -9.30 -25.86
CA ARG A 102 5.88 -9.93 -24.93
C ARG A 102 7.29 -9.96 -25.49
N GLU A 103 7.45 -10.37 -26.76
CA GLU A 103 8.74 -10.39 -27.45
C GLU A 103 9.34 -8.99 -27.62
N ARG A 104 8.50 -7.96 -27.83
CA ARG A 104 8.95 -6.59 -28.04
C ARG A 104 9.32 -5.86 -26.76
N PHE A 105 8.55 -6.03 -25.69
CA PHE A 105 8.64 -5.20 -24.48
C PHE A 105 9.11 -5.98 -23.24
N GLY A 106 9.06 -7.31 -23.25
CA GLY A 106 9.43 -8.14 -22.11
C GLY A 106 8.42 -8.10 -20.97
N LEU A 107 8.86 -8.47 -19.78
CA LEU A 107 8.08 -8.35 -18.55
C LEU A 107 8.36 -6.99 -17.88
N GLY A 108 7.34 -6.41 -17.26
CA GLY A 108 7.44 -5.12 -16.58
C GLY A 108 6.70 -5.08 -15.25
N ARG A 109 7.24 -4.34 -14.29
CA ARG A 109 6.54 -3.96 -13.05
C ARG A 109 5.95 -2.56 -13.26
N LEU A 110 4.79 -2.51 -13.88
CA LEU A 110 4.15 -1.25 -14.27
C LEU A 110 3.22 -0.72 -13.17
N ASP A 111 2.56 -1.63 -12.48
CA ASP A 111 1.60 -1.34 -11.41
C ASP A 111 2.30 -1.27 -10.07
N LYS A 112 2.07 -0.16 -9.34
CA LYS A 112 2.70 0.08 -8.04
C LYS A 112 1.68 0.53 -7.01
N ILE A 113 1.95 0.20 -5.74
CA ILE A 113 1.27 0.78 -4.59
C ILE A 113 2.32 1.57 -3.82
N LEU A 114 2.20 2.89 -3.87
CA LEU A 114 3.04 3.85 -3.20
C LEU A 114 2.30 4.46 -2.02
N PHE A 115 3.01 4.89 -0.98
CA PHE A 115 2.35 5.46 0.21
C PHE A 115 3.23 6.46 0.94
N TRP A 116 2.57 7.28 1.77
CA TRP A 116 3.18 8.22 2.69
C TRP A 116 2.38 8.25 4.00
N GLY A 117 3.04 8.59 5.11
CA GLY A 117 2.46 8.56 6.47
C GLY A 117 3.20 7.55 7.36
N GLY A 118 3.93 8.04 8.35
CA GLY A 118 4.84 7.25 9.21
C GLY A 118 6.26 7.81 9.15
N GLY A 119 6.68 8.43 10.25
CA GLY A 119 7.88 9.26 10.34
C GLY A 119 9.19 8.54 10.02
N GLY A 120 9.95 9.13 9.09
CA GLY A 120 11.38 9.31 9.34
C GLY A 120 11.56 10.40 10.41
N GLU A 121 12.70 10.40 11.08
CA GLU A 121 13.06 11.40 12.10
C GLU A 121 12.70 12.82 11.63
N GLY A 122 11.75 13.45 12.33
CA GLY A 122 11.38 14.86 12.12
C GLY A 122 10.16 15.17 11.25
N GLN A 123 9.37 14.21 10.74
CA GLN A 123 8.22 14.52 9.85
C GLN A 123 6.93 13.72 10.11
N GLY A 124 6.61 13.46 11.38
CA GLY A 124 5.32 12.94 11.80
C GLY A 124 4.33 14.04 12.20
N GLU A 125 4.15 15.09 11.41
CA GLU A 125 3.20 16.16 11.76
C GLU A 125 1.74 15.69 11.69
N GLY A 126 1.48 14.61 10.95
CA GLY A 126 0.14 14.10 10.67
C GLY A 126 -0.42 13.10 11.68
N GLY A 127 0.29 12.75 12.75
CA GLY A 127 -0.26 11.85 13.78
C GLY A 127 -0.64 10.44 13.31
N VAL A 128 -0.36 10.04 12.07
CA VAL A 128 -0.72 8.71 11.52
C VAL A 128 0.53 7.97 11.05
N VAL A 129 0.70 6.74 11.52
CA VAL A 129 1.75 5.82 11.10
C VAL A 129 1.15 4.74 10.22
N MET A 130 1.71 4.58 9.01
CA MET A 130 1.36 3.48 8.11
C MET A 130 2.53 2.50 8.00
N LYS A 131 2.22 1.22 8.20
CA LYS A 131 3.16 0.11 7.97
C LYS A 131 2.53 -0.88 7.01
N VAL A 132 3.24 -1.21 5.93
CA VAL A 132 2.84 -2.34 5.06
C VAL A 132 3.10 -3.62 5.83
N VAL A 133 2.09 -4.49 5.92
CA VAL A 133 2.21 -5.79 6.58
C VAL A 133 2.16 -6.96 5.60
N ARG A 134 1.62 -6.73 4.40
CA ARG A 134 1.56 -7.72 3.33
C ARG A 134 1.53 -7.02 1.97
N PHE A 135 2.18 -7.64 0.99
CA PHE A 135 2.06 -7.30 -0.42
C PHE A 135 1.85 -8.58 -1.22
N GLY A 136 1.09 -8.52 -2.31
CA GLY A 136 0.88 -9.65 -3.20
C GLY A 136 0.34 -9.25 -4.56
N ARG A 137 0.39 -10.21 -5.49
CA ARG A 137 -0.22 -10.12 -6.83
C ARG A 137 -1.38 -11.10 -6.95
N PHE A 138 -2.34 -10.82 -7.81
CA PHE A 138 -3.48 -11.69 -8.09
C PHE A 138 -3.93 -11.53 -9.55
N GLY A 139 -4.86 -12.39 -9.98
CA GLY A 139 -5.46 -12.29 -11.32
C GLY A 139 -4.66 -12.99 -12.42
N LEU A 140 -3.62 -13.76 -12.09
CA LEU A 140 -2.90 -14.57 -13.07
C LEU A 140 -3.85 -15.62 -13.67
N ASP A 141 -3.83 -15.73 -15.00
CA ASP A 141 -4.57 -16.74 -15.75
C ASP A 141 -6.10 -16.68 -15.58
N VAL A 142 -6.66 -15.53 -15.18
CA VAL A 142 -8.11 -15.32 -15.19
C VAL A 142 -8.57 -15.09 -16.63
N VAL A 143 -9.55 -15.88 -17.08
CA VAL A 143 -10.05 -15.87 -18.46
C VAL A 143 -11.53 -15.53 -18.53
N VAL A 144 -11.96 -15.04 -19.69
CA VAL A 144 -13.37 -14.77 -20.00
C VAL A 144 -14.15 -16.09 -20.05
N GLU A 145 -15.25 -16.16 -19.30
CA GLU A 145 -16.10 -17.36 -19.22
C GLU A 145 -17.04 -17.51 -20.43
N ASP A 146 -17.45 -16.39 -21.05
CA ASP A 146 -18.28 -16.43 -22.26
C ASP A 146 -17.51 -17.01 -23.44
N GLU A 147 -17.94 -18.18 -23.93
CA GLU A 147 -17.26 -18.94 -24.97
C GLU A 147 -17.11 -18.14 -26.28
N GLY A 148 -18.13 -17.35 -26.64
CA GLY A 148 -18.13 -16.55 -27.85
C GLY A 148 -17.09 -15.42 -27.81
N ALA A 149 -17.02 -14.70 -26.69
CA ALA A 149 -16.03 -13.67 -26.44
C ALA A 149 -14.62 -14.28 -26.30
N ALA A 150 -14.50 -15.40 -25.58
CA ALA A 150 -13.23 -16.09 -25.42
C ALA A 150 -12.65 -16.54 -26.77
N ALA A 151 -13.48 -17.14 -27.63
CA ALA A 151 -13.08 -17.54 -28.98
C ALA A 151 -12.60 -16.35 -29.81
N ARG A 152 -13.25 -15.17 -29.69
CA ARG A 152 -12.84 -13.95 -30.41
C ARG A 152 -11.50 -13.41 -29.93
N LEU A 153 -11.20 -13.50 -28.63
CA LEU A 153 -9.94 -13.01 -28.06
C LEU A 153 -8.74 -13.85 -28.50
N VAL A 154 -8.90 -15.18 -28.60
CA VAL A 154 -7.83 -16.07 -29.07
C VAL A 154 -7.78 -16.19 -30.59
N CYS A 155 -8.83 -15.76 -31.29
CA CYS A 155 -8.89 -15.77 -32.75
C CYS A 155 -7.76 -14.90 -33.33
N GLY A 156 -6.90 -15.50 -34.16
CA GLY A 156 -5.69 -14.85 -34.69
C GLY A 156 -4.40 -15.26 -33.99
N GLY A 157 -4.47 -16.00 -32.88
CA GLY A 157 -3.33 -16.69 -32.27
C GLY A 157 -2.30 -15.79 -31.58
N GLU A 158 -2.59 -14.50 -31.39
CA GLU A 158 -1.69 -13.60 -30.67
C GLU A 158 -1.75 -13.80 -29.15
N LEU A 159 -2.94 -14.05 -28.60
CA LEU A 159 -3.17 -14.41 -27.19
C LEU A 159 -3.24 -15.93 -27.02
N GLU A 160 -2.53 -16.47 -26.02
CA GLU A 160 -2.53 -17.91 -25.72
C GLU A 160 -3.83 -18.36 -25.03
N LYS A 161 -4.43 -17.48 -24.22
CA LYS A 161 -5.71 -17.68 -23.55
C LYS A 161 -6.52 -16.40 -23.63
N ALA A 162 -7.84 -16.53 -23.45
CA ALA A 162 -8.76 -15.40 -23.40
C ALA A 162 -8.68 -14.65 -22.06
N TRP A 163 -7.49 -14.15 -21.69
CA TRP A 163 -7.29 -13.45 -20.42
C TRP A 163 -8.18 -12.21 -20.31
N VAL A 164 -8.69 -11.94 -19.11
CA VAL A 164 -9.58 -10.78 -18.86
C VAL A 164 -8.81 -9.45 -18.79
N THR A 165 -7.49 -9.51 -18.63
CA THR A 165 -6.58 -8.37 -18.57
C THR A 165 -5.17 -8.82 -18.93
N ASP A 166 -4.35 -7.88 -19.40
CA ASP A 166 -2.93 -8.07 -19.67
C ASP A 166 -2.02 -7.71 -18.47
N HIS A 167 -2.62 -7.20 -17.38
CA HIS A 167 -1.94 -6.88 -16.12
C HIS A 167 -2.33 -7.84 -14.98
N LEU A 168 -1.41 -8.10 -14.07
CA LEU A 168 -1.69 -8.69 -12.77
C LEU A 168 -2.13 -7.59 -11.80
N GLY A 169 -3.18 -7.89 -11.03
CA GLY A 169 -3.58 -7.03 -9.92
C GLY A 169 -2.53 -7.04 -8.82
N VAL A 170 -2.33 -5.89 -8.16
CA VAL A 170 -1.50 -5.77 -6.95
C VAL A 170 -2.36 -5.46 -5.73
N ARG A 171 -1.99 -5.99 -4.58
CA ARG A 171 -2.67 -5.77 -3.30
C ARG A 171 -1.64 -5.53 -2.20
N ALA A 172 -1.88 -4.51 -1.39
CA ALA A 172 -1.14 -4.26 -0.16
C ALA A 172 -2.11 -4.23 1.03
N GLU A 173 -1.66 -4.75 2.16
CA GLU A 173 -2.35 -4.62 3.45
C GLU A 173 -1.53 -3.68 4.33
N PHE A 174 -2.18 -2.68 4.91
CA PHE A 174 -1.56 -1.68 5.76
C PHE A 174 -2.10 -1.81 7.19
N ARG A 175 -1.20 -1.75 8.17
CA ARG A 175 -1.55 -1.36 9.53
C ARG A 175 -1.48 0.17 9.61
N VAL A 176 -2.57 0.77 10.09
CA VAL A 176 -2.70 2.22 10.27
C VAL A 176 -2.91 2.49 11.75
N GLU A 177 -2.01 3.27 12.33
CA GLU A 177 -2.04 3.65 13.75
C GLU A 177 -2.16 5.17 13.85
N VAL A 178 -3.19 5.64 14.54
CA VAL A 178 -3.34 7.06 14.90
C VAL A 178 -2.67 7.26 16.25
N LEU A 179 -1.69 8.15 16.29
CA LEU A 179 -0.94 8.51 17.49
C LEU A 179 -1.72 9.58 18.25
N GLU A 180 -2.07 9.27 19.49
CA GLU A 180 -2.66 10.25 20.39
C GLU A 180 -1.65 11.36 20.67
N LYS A 181 -2.07 12.61 20.48
CA LYS A 181 -1.35 13.75 21.06
C LYS A 181 -1.53 13.65 22.57
N LYS A 182 -0.51 13.20 23.31
CA LYS A 182 -0.44 13.46 24.75
C LYS A 182 -0.47 14.98 24.95
N LEU A 183 -1.62 15.50 25.33
CA LEU A 183 -1.73 16.84 25.88
C LEU A 183 -0.76 16.88 27.06
N LYS A 184 0.34 17.62 26.93
CA LYS A 184 1.06 18.10 28.10
C LYS A 184 0.11 19.11 28.73
N GLU A 185 -0.72 18.65 29.65
CA GLU A 185 -1.25 19.53 30.67
C GLU A 185 -0.03 20.17 31.34
N LYS A 186 0.18 21.45 31.07
CA LYS A 186 1.00 22.26 31.96
C LYS A 186 0.21 22.31 33.26
N GLU A 187 0.53 21.39 34.18
CA GLU A 187 0.25 21.60 35.59
C GLU A 187 0.90 22.93 35.96
N THR A 188 0.05 23.95 36.08
CA THR A 188 0.35 25.15 36.84
C THR A 188 0.83 24.73 38.21
N GLY A 189 2.04 25.16 38.55
CA GLY A 189 2.85 24.60 39.63
C GLY A 189 2.11 24.34 40.93
N ARG A 190 2.22 23.11 41.39
CA ARG A 190 2.30 22.74 42.80
C ARG A 190 3.06 21.42 42.86
N GLU A 191 4.21 21.42 43.54
CA GLU A 191 4.89 20.19 43.93
C GLU A 191 3.89 19.30 44.68
N VAL A 192 3.62 18.13 44.11
CA VAL A 192 3.05 17.02 44.86
C VAL A 192 4.08 15.91 44.80
N VAL A 193 4.78 15.72 45.93
CA VAL A 193 5.62 14.56 46.17
C VAL A 193 4.70 13.33 46.18
N GLY A 194 4.74 12.55 45.10
CA GLY A 194 3.94 11.33 44.95
C GLY A 194 4.74 10.09 45.30
N GLU A 195 4.35 9.44 46.40
CA GLU A 195 4.87 8.15 46.88
C GLU A 195 4.73 7.02 45.85
N ILE A 196 5.75 6.15 45.80
CA ILE A 196 5.69 4.85 45.13
C ILE A 196 4.73 3.96 45.92
N ARG A 197 3.62 3.53 45.32
CA ARG A 197 2.83 2.40 45.81
C ARG A 197 3.12 1.18 44.95
N GLU A 198 3.95 0.30 45.48
CA GLU A 198 3.99 -1.10 45.04
C GLU A 198 2.66 -1.76 45.42
N THR A 199 1.98 -2.36 44.44
CA THR A 199 0.82 -3.21 44.71
C THR A 199 1.32 -4.65 44.85
N GLY A 200 1.69 -5.02 46.07
CA GLY A 200 1.89 -6.40 46.47
C GLY A 200 0.55 -7.14 46.47
N VAL A 201 0.54 -8.33 45.85
CA VAL A 201 -0.57 -9.28 45.94
C VAL A 201 -0.20 -10.33 46.98
N GLU A 202 -0.81 -10.22 48.15
CA GLU A 202 -1.06 -11.32 49.11
C GLU A 202 -2.54 -11.17 49.52
N ALA A 203 -3.33 -12.19 49.87
CA ALA A 203 -3.06 -13.51 50.41
C ALA A 203 -4.28 -14.42 50.14
N GLY A 204 -4.16 -15.71 50.43
CA GLY A 204 -5.34 -16.56 50.65
C GLY A 204 -5.08 -18.06 50.71
N ASP A 205 -4.35 -18.51 51.72
CA ASP A 205 -4.24 -19.94 52.07
C ASP A 205 -5.49 -20.41 52.86
N GLY A 206 -6.00 -21.59 52.51
CA GLY A 206 -6.59 -22.54 53.44
C GLY A 206 -8.09 -22.46 53.78
N GLN A 207 -8.89 -23.35 53.16
CA GLN A 207 -9.98 -24.04 53.88
C GLN A 207 -10.30 -25.40 53.25
N GLU A 208 -10.38 -26.43 54.11
CA GLU A 208 -10.46 -27.87 53.85
C GLU A 208 -11.76 -28.34 53.15
N PRO A 209 -11.75 -29.51 52.45
CA PRO A 209 -12.96 -30.07 51.86
C PRO A 209 -13.74 -30.98 52.83
N VAL A 210 -15.03 -30.70 52.94
CA VAL A 210 -16.04 -31.52 53.64
C VAL A 210 -16.36 -32.78 52.81
N GLN A 211 -16.35 -33.93 53.49
CA GLN A 211 -16.71 -35.25 52.95
C GLN A 211 -18.20 -35.36 52.60
N ALA A 212 -18.49 -36.03 51.47
CA ALA A 212 -19.84 -36.44 51.07
C ALA A 212 -20.19 -37.84 51.61
N PRO A 213 -21.43 -38.10 52.03
CA PRO A 213 -21.84 -39.42 52.49
C PRO A 213 -22.18 -40.37 51.33
N SER A 214 -21.81 -41.62 51.50
CA SER A 214 -22.20 -42.76 50.66
C SER A 214 -23.67 -43.12 50.85
N GLY A 215 -24.40 -43.21 49.73
CA GLY A 215 -25.75 -43.72 49.59
C GLY A 215 -26.05 -44.01 48.12
#